data_AF-A0A161T7L3-F1
#
_entry.id   AF-A0A161T7L3-F1
#
_cell.length_a   1.000
_cell.length_b   1.000
_cell.length_c   1.000
_cell.angle_alpha   90.00
_cell.angle_beta   90.00
_cell.angle_gamma   90.00
#
_symmetry.space_group_name_H-M   'P 1'
#
loop_
_entity.id
_entity.type
_entity.pdbx_description
1 polymer ?
#
loop_
_entity_poly.entity_id
_entity_poly.type
_entity_poly.pdbx_seq_one_letter_code
_entity_poly.pdbx_strand_id
1 'polypeptide(L)'
;MSILETLLLFGVIPAALVGIIGALSFVADRQPGMSVTPYTLSEKWTREPMLWSATDEVTPHGGHGGSHASTADSIGGSASGKW
;
A
#
# COMPACT_ATOMS: atom_id res chain seq x y z
N MET A 1 -34.40 25.52 29.31
CA MET A 1 -33.39 25.34 28.25
C MET A 1 -33.48 26.52 27.29
N SER A 2 -32.37 27.23 27.05
CA SER A 2 -32.36 28.37 26.12
C SER A 2 -31.93 27.95 24.71
N ILE A 3 -32.26 28.76 23.69
CA ILE A 3 -31.83 28.47 22.30
C ILE A 3 -30.30 28.50 22.16
N LEU A 4 -29.63 29.37 22.93
CA LEU A 4 -28.18 29.46 22.96
C LEU A 4 -27.56 28.20 23.58
N GLU A 5 -28.19 27.66 24.62
CA GLU A 5 -27.79 26.42 25.29
C GLU A 5 -27.94 25.21 24.36
N THR A 6 -29.04 25.13 23.61
CA THR A 6 -29.25 24.08 22.61
C THR A 6 -28.20 24.14 21.48
N LEU A 7 -27.92 25.34 20.95
CA LEU A 7 -26.90 25.51 19.91
C LEU A 7 -25.49 25.16 20.41
N LEU A 8 -25.17 25.54 21.64
CA LEU A 8 -23.89 25.21 22.27
C LEU A 8 -23.72 23.70 22.40
N LEU A 9 -24.70 23.01 23.00
CA LEU A 9 -24.63 21.59 23.33
C LEU A 9 -24.64 20.69 22.08
N PHE A 10 -25.44 21.02 21.07
CA PHE A 10 -25.64 20.15 19.90
C PHE A 10 -24.88 20.59 18.65
N GLY A 11 -24.40 21.83 18.60
CA GLY A 11 -23.63 22.34 17.46
C GLY A 11 -22.17 22.57 17.82
N VAL A 12 -21.93 23.49 18.74
CA VAL A 12 -20.58 23.99 19.04
C VAL A 12 -19.70 22.91 19.69
N ILE A 13 -20.20 22.22 20.71
CA ILE A 13 -19.41 21.21 21.42
C ILE A 13 -19.02 20.04 20.51
N PRO A 14 -19.94 19.41 19.73
CA PRO A 14 -19.56 18.36 18.80
C PRO A 14 -18.56 18.83 17.74
N ALA A 15 -18.75 20.03 17.17
CA ALA A 15 -17.82 20.59 16.19
C ALA A 15 -16.43 20.84 16.82
N ALA A 16 -16.38 21.35 18.04
CA ALA A 16 -15.15 21.55 18.77
C ALA A 16 -14.43 20.23 19.06
N LEU A 17 -15.16 19.19 19.47
CA LEU A 17 -14.59 17.85 19.68
C LEU A 17 -13.96 17.29 18.41
N VAL A 18 -14.67 17.37 17.28
CA VAL A 18 -14.13 16.93 15.98
C VAL A 18 -12.89 17.75 15.61
N GLY A 19 -12.94 19.07 15.79
CA GLY A 19 -11.81 19.96 15.52
C GLY A 19 -10.58 19.64 16.38
N ILE A 20 -10.77 19.41 17.68
CA ILE A 20 -9.69 19.08 18.62
C ILE A 20 -9.09 17.72 18.27
N ILE A 21 -9.92 16.69 18.06
CA ILE A 21 -9.43 15.35 17.70
C ILE A 21 -8.71 15.38 16.36
N GLY A 22 -9.24 16.09 15.36
CA GLY A 22 -8.61 16.26 14.06
C GLY A 22 -7.27 16.99 14.16
N ALA A 23 -7.19 18.07 14.93
CA ALA A 23 -5.95 18.81 15.15
C ALA A 23 -4.90 17.96 15.87
N LEU A 24 -5.29 17.24 16.92
CA LEU A 24 -4.41 16.31 17.62
C LEU A 24 -3.94 15.18 16.71
N SER A 25 -4.80 14.64 15.85
CA SER A 25 -4.45 13.59 14.89
C SER A 25 -3.50 14.08 13.79
N PHE A 26 -3.56 15.37 13.45
CA PHE A 26 -2.67 15.98 12.47
C PHE A 26 -1.27 16.28 13.05
N VAL A 27 -1.21 16.70 14.32
CA VAL A 27 0.04 17.03 15.01
C VAL A 27 0.74 15.78 15.58
N ALA A 28 -0.01 14.76 15.96
CA ALA A 28 0.54 13.51 16.45
C ALA A 28 1.36 12.78 15.38
N ASP A 29 2.33 11.98 15.83
CA ASP A 29 3.10 11.13 14.95
C ASP A 29 2.18 10.17 14.20
N ARG A 30 2.47 10.00 12.90
CA ARG A 30 1.75 9.02 12.08
C ARG A 30 1.98 7.64 12.66
N GLN A 31 0.95 6.80 12.56
CA GLN A 31 1.01 5.41 12.98
C GLN A 31 2.30 4.74 12.46
N PRO A 32 3.09 4.08 13.34
CA PRO A 32 4.28 3.36 12.93
C PRO A 32 3.98 2.42 11.78
N GLY A 33 4.78 2.49 10.72
CA GLY A 33 4.61 1.68 9.50
C GLY A 33 3.74 2.31 8.39
N MET A 34 3.03 3.42 8.65
CA MET A 34 2.34 4.18 7.58
C MET A 34 3.25 5.19 6.86
N SER A 35 4.42 5.48 7.42
CA SER A 35 5.45 6.29 6.76
C SER A 35 6.20 5.45 5.73
N VAL A 36 5.69 5.39 4.51
CA VAL A 36 6.43 4.82 3.39
C VAL A 36 7.31 5.93 2.82
N THR A 37 8.58 5.92 3.18
CA THR A 37 9.57 6.80 2.53
C THR A 37 9.78 6.29 1.10
N PRO A 38 9.49 7.11 0.06
CA PRO A 38 9.70 6.69 -1.32
C PRO A 38 11.15 6.28 -1.57
N TYR A 39 11.36 5.27 -2.42
CA TYR A 39 12.72 4.91 -2.84
C TYR A 39 13.27 5.98 -3.78
N THR A 40 14.52 6.39 -3.59
CA THR A 40 15.26 7.18 -4.58
C THR A 40 16.30 6.32 -5.29
N LEU A 41 16.49 6.51 -6.59
CA LEU A 41 17.42 5.68 -7.38
C LEU A 41 18.90 5.89 -6.99
N SER A 42 19.22 7.01 -6.33
CA SER A 42 20.56 7.30 -5.79
C SER A 42 20.88 6.51 -4.53
N GLU A 43 19.87 6.01 -3.83
CA GLU A 43 20.06 5.21 -2.61
C GLU A 43 20.39 3.76 -2.95
N LYS A 44 20.99 3.05 -1.98
CA LYS A 44 21.15 1.59 -2.08
C LYS A 44 19.86 0.91 -1.64
N TRP A 45 19.48 -0.17 -2.31
CA TRP A 45 18.37 -1.01 -1.90
C TRP A 45 18.71 -1.79 -0.62
N THR A 46 18.08 -1.43 0.49
CA THR A 46 18.26 -2.08 1.82
C THR A 46 17.03 -2.85 2.27
N ARG A 47 15.97 -2.88 1.46
CA ARG A 47 14.71 -3.56 1.78
C ARG A 47 14.79 -5.04 1.40
N GLU A 48 13.84 -5.81 1.89
CA GLU A 48 13.70 -7.21 1.53
C GLU A 48 13.44 -7.39 0.01
N PRO A 49 13.82 -8.54 -0.58
CA PRO A 49 13.50 -8.85 -1.97
C PRO A 49 12.00 -8.77 -2.23
N MET A 50 11.61 -8.19 -3.37
CA MET A 50 10.21 -7.96 -3.72
C MET A 50 9.88 -8.58 -5.07
N LEU A 51 8.78 -9.32 -5.11
CA LEU A 51 8.20 -9.89 -6.33
C LEU A 51 6.72 -9.50 -6.40
N TRP A 52 6.31 -8.87 -7.49
CA TRP A 52 4.91 -8.60 -7.79
C TRP A 52 4.49 -9.47 -8.97
N SER A 53 3.62 -10.43 -8.71
CA SER A 53 3.02 -11.28 -9.74
C SER A 53 1.77 -10.63 -10.31
N ALA A 54 1.56 -10.75 -11.62
CA ALA A 54 0.28 -10.44 -12.22
C ALA A 54 -0.81 -11.35 -11.63
N THR A 55 -1.98 -10.77 -11.32
CA THR A 55 -3.11 -11.51 -10.70
C THR A 55 -4.26 -11.76 -11.67
N ASP A 56 -4.25 -11.08 -12.80
CA ASP A 56 -5.28 -11.10 -13.85
C ASP A 56 -4.97 -12.09 -14.99
N GLU A 57 -3.77 -12.68 -14.99
CA GLU A 57 -3.38 -13.66 -15.99
C GLU A 57 -4.18 -14.96 -15.80
N VAL A 58 -5.15 -15.20 -16.68
CA VAL A 58 -5.79 -16.52 -16.81
C VAL A 58 -4.84 -17.40 -17.61
N THR A 59 -3.86 -18.01 -16.95
CA THR A 59 -3.08 -19.06 -17.58
C THR A 59 -4.00 -20.27 -17.78
N PRO A 60 -4.27 -20.73 -19.02
CA PRO A 60 -5.00 -21.96 -19.23
C PRO A 60 -4.23 -23.07 -18.52
N HIS A 61 -4.85 -23.72 -17.54
CA HIS A 61 -4.33 -24.95 -16.94
C HIS A 61 -4.27 -26.01 -18.06
N GLY A 62 -3.16 -26.09 -18.79
CA GLY A 62 -3.01 -26.98 -19.93
C GLY A 62 -1.97 -26.57 -20.96
N GLY A 63 -1.47 -25.33 -20.95
CA GLY A 63 -0.41 -24.89 -21.85
C GLY A 63 0.99 -25.21 -21.34
N HIS A 64 1.31 -26.49 -21.12
CA HIS A 64 2.64 -27.16 -20.99
C HIS A 64 2.54 -28.33 -20.00
N GLY A 65 2.19 -29.53 -20.50
CA GLY A 65 2.11 -30.72 -19.65
C GLY A 65 1.72 -32.01 -20.36
N GLY A 66 2.04 -32.14 -21.65
CA GLY A 66 1.87 -33.39 -22.40
C GLY A 66 3.19 -34.17 -22.44
N SER A 67 3.38 -35.06 -21.47
CA SER A 67 4.22 -36.28 -21.47
C SER A 67 5.71 -36.29 -21.89
N HIS A 68 6.39 -35.19 -22.24
CA HIS A 68 7.84 -35.25 -22.56
C HIS A 68 8.66 -33.98 -22.21
N ALA A 69 8.62 -33.48 -20.98
CA ALA A 69 9.59 -32.47 -20.53
C ALA A 69 10.48 -33.08 -19.44
N SER A 70 11.72 -33.42 -19.80
CA SER A 70 12.78 -33.65 -18.82
C SER A 70 12.86 -32.44 -17.91
N THR A 71 13.00 -32.68 -16.60
CA THR A 71 13.12 -31.71 -15.50
C THR A 71 14.34 -30.77 -15.58
N ALA A 72 15.02 -30.70 -16.72
CA ALA A 72 16.14 -29.83 -16.98
C ALA A 72 15.82 -28.97 -18.22
N ASP A 73 15.82 -27.66 -18.01
CA ASP A 73 15.86 -26.60 -19.02
C ASP A 73 14.58 -26.29 -19.81
N SER A 74 13.53 -25.87 -19.10
CA SER A 74 12.60 -24.87 -19.65
C SER A 74 13.22 -23.47 -19.50
N ILE A 75 14.36 -23.23 -20.16
CA ILE A 75 14.98 -21.90 -20.24
C ILE A 75 14.31 -21.16 -21.40
N GLY A 76 13.48 -20.17 -21.07
CA GLY A 76 12.88 -19.27 -22.06
C GLY A 76 13.90 -18.30 -22.67
N GLY A 77 13.43 -17.15 -23.16
CA GLY A 77 14.31 -16.06 -23.61
C GLY A 77 14.91 -15.26 -22.45
N SER A 78 16.00 -14.53 -22.71
CA SER A 78 16.58 -13.57 -21.75
C SER A 78 16.86 -12.22 -22.41
N ALA A 79 16.79 -11.15 -21.62
CA ALA A 79 17.18 -9.80 -22.02
C ALA A 79 17.93 -9.15 -20.85
N SER A 80 18.96 -8.35 -21.16
CA SER A 80 19.70 -7.58 -20.14
C SER A 80 20.08 -6.20 -20.68
N GLY A 81 20.16 -5.23 -19.77
CA GLY A 81 20.55 -3.86 -20.08
C GLY A 81 21.12 -3.18 -18.82
N LYS A 82 21.87 -2.10 -19.04
CA LYS A 82 22.32 -1.19 -17.97
C LYS A 82 21.60 0.13 -18.16
N TRP A 83 21.23 0.75 -17.04
CA TRP A 83 20.69 2.10 -17.03
C TRP A 83 21.81 3.12 -17.23
#